data_AF-A0A0U4WJM0-F1
#
_entry.id   AF-A0A0U4WJM0-F1
#
_cell.length_a   1.000
_cell.length_b   1.000
_cell.length_c   1.000
_cell.angle_alpha   90.00
_cell.angle_beta   90.00
_cell.angle_gamma   90.00
#
_symmetry.space_group_name_H-M   'P 1'
#
loop_
_entity.id
_entity.type
_entity.pdbx_description
1 polymer ?
#
loop_
_entity_poly.entity_id
_entity_poly.type
_entity_poly.pdbx_seq_one_letter_code
_entity_poly.pdbx_strand_id
1 'polypeptide(L)'
;MREDVTFLRELSTIHTESTKMGWHIFWSVILTYIAFTIITAVLTAIVGGITSTAFAYSLLTGSVGQFLDACVVFSIVVLYRDVRVSIVQSIRFSALRQPSTYFYITLGFGCLYIISFLMIEFWQFETTAANPVNMQRHTAGGWQEVFWLIALIIVGPVKEEVMFRGFLYRVVANRLYPVAGLFGSSVLFGIMHPGYPVSSVLAGVVFGLLYQRTNSLAAPILLHMSWNAYVIFST
;
A
#
# COMPACT_ATOMS: atom_id res chain seq x y z
N MET A 1 29.36 21.15 -32.56
CA MET A 1 28.00 21.71 -32.61
C MET A 1 26.91 20.73 -33.10
N ARG A 2 27.12 19.87 -34.11
CA ARG A 2 26.10 18.84 -34.48
C ARG A 2 26.12 17.58 -33.59
N GLU A 3 27.27 17.22 -33.03
CA GLU A 3 27.39 16.03 -32.16
C GLU A 3 26.75 16.24 -30.78
N ASP A 4 26.90 17.44 -30.19
CA ASP A 4 26.26 17.78 -28.90
C ASP A 4 24.73 17.70 -28.94
N VAL A 5 24.11 18.11 -30.05
CA VAL A 5 22.65 18.06 -30.21
C VAL A 5 22.16 16.62 -30.31
N THR A 6 22.96 15.72 -30.87
CA THR A 6 22.63 14.30 -31.03
C THR A 6 22.77 13.57 -29.70
N PHE A 7 23.83 13.85 -28.95
CA PHE A 7 24.06 13.33 -27.59
C PHE A 7 23.01 13.83 -26.59
N LEU A 8 22.62 15.11 -26.65
CA LEU A 8 21.54 15.65 -25.83
C LEU A 8 20.17 15.08 -26.22
N ARG A 9 19.96 14.76 -27.51
CA ARG A 9 18.77 14.01 -27.95
C ARG A 9 18.76 12.60 -27.41
N GLU A 10 19.89 11.88 -27.45
CA GLU A 10 20.04 10.53 -26.91
C GLU A 10 19.81 10.49 -25.39
N LEU A 11 20.35 11.46 -24.65
CA LEU A 11 20.08 11.63 -23.22
C LEU A 11 18.61 11.95 -22.93
N SER A 12 17.96 12.76 -23.78
CA SER A 12 16.52 13.03 -23.67
C SER A 12 15.66 11.80 -23.99
N THR A 13 16.07 10.94 -24.92
CA THR A 13 15.41 9.67 -25.24
C THR A 13 15.60 8.64 -24.14
N ILE A 14 16.78 8.57 -23.53
CA ILE A 14 17.06 7.70 -22.37
C ILE A 14 16.26 8.14 -21.13
N HIS A 15 16.00 9.45 -20.96
CA HIS A 15 15.12 9.97 -19.91
C HIS A 15 13.62 9.85 -20.23
N THR A 16 13.24 9.67 -21.49
CA THR A 16 11.83 9.52 -21.92
C THR A 16 11.40 8.07 -22.16
N GLU A 17 12.34 7.12 -22.24
CA GLU A 17 12.09 5.69 -22.03
C GLU A 17 11.90 5.34 -20.54
N SER A 18 11.22 6.22 -19.80
CA SER A 18 10.43 5.77 -18.67
C SER A 18 9.42 4.77 -19.23
N THR A 19 9.68 3.47 -19.07
CA THR A 19 8.82 2.40 -19.57
C THR A 19 7.43 2.61 -18.99
N LYS A 20 6.53 3.21 -19.80
CA LYS A 20 5.15 3.46 -19.41
C LYS A 20 4.48 2.10 -19.22
N MET A 21 4.35 1.67 -17.97
CA MET A 21 3.77 0.38 -17.63
C MET A 21 2.46 0.17 -18.40
N GLY A 22 2.40 -0.93 -19.14
CA GLY A 22 1.26 -1.26 -19.98
C GLY A 22 0.22 -2.13 -19.33
N TRP A 23 -0.95 -2.23 -19.97
CA TRP A 23 -2.00 -3.16 -19.56
C TRP A 23 -1.52 -4.61 -19.51
N HIS A 24 -0.55 -4.99 -20.37
CA HIS A 24 0.09 -6.30 -20.28
C HIS A 24 0.84 -6.47 -18.96
N ILE A 25 1.65 -5.49 -18.53
CA ILE A 25 2.34 -5.54 -17.22
C ILE A 25 1.32 -5.58 -16.08
N PHE A 26 0.26 -4.78 -16.18
CA PHE A 26 -0.84 -4.78 -15.23
C PHE A 26 -1.42 -6.18 -15.04
N TRP A 27 -1.88 -6.81 -16.13
CA TRP A 27 -2.49 -8.12 -16.06
C TRP A 27 -1.49 -9.21 -15.64
N SER A 28 -0.25 -9.15 -16.11
CA SER A 28 0.79 -10.11 -15.68
C SER A 28 1.06 -10.03 -14.18
N VAL A 29 1.15 -8.82 -13.62
CA VAL A 29 1.30 -8.62 -12.17
C VAL A 29 0.09 -9.16 -11.41
N ILE A 30 -1.14 -8.82 -11.84
CA ILE A 30 -2.37 -9.29 -11.19
C ILE A 30 -2.46 -10.82 -11.22
N LEU A 31 -2.21 -11.45 -12.37
CA LEU A 31 -2.22 -12.90 -12.50
C LEU A 31 -1.13 -13.56 -11.65
N THR A 32 0.06 -12.95 -11.57
CA THR A 32 1.16 -13.45 -10.71
C THR A 32 0.79 -13.35 -9.24
N TYR A 33 0.19 -12.23 -8.82
CA TYR A 33 -0.31 -12.04 -7.45
C TYR A 33 -1.33 -13.11 -7.10
N ILE A 34 -2.35 -13.30 -7.95
CA ILE A 34 -3.37 -14.34 -7.76
C ILE A 34 -2.74 -15.74 -7.68
N ALA A 35 -1.80 -16.06 -8.57
CA ALA A 35 -1.10 -17.35 -8.55
C ALA A 35 -0.34 -17.57 -7.24
N PHE A 36 0.40 -16.57 -6.76
CA PHE A 36 1.13 -16.65 -5.50
C PHE A 36 0.20 -16.74 -4.29
N THR A 37 -0.91 -16.00 -4.28
CA THR A 37 -1.93 -16.10 -3.22
C THR A 37 -2.56 -17.50 -3.18
N ILE A 38 -2.88 -18.09 -4.34
CA ILE A 38 -3.40 -19.46 -4.43
C ILE A 38 -2.38 -20.47 -3.91
N ILE A 39 -1.11 -20.34 -4.32
CA ILE A 39 -0.03 -21.21 -3.84
C ILE A 39 0.11 -21.11 -2.31
N THR A 40 0.16 -19.89 -1.76
CA THR A 40 0.22 -19.66 -0.31
C THR A 40 -1.00 -20.27 0.40
N ALA A 41 -2.21 -20.12 -0.15
CA ALA A 41 -3.42 -20.72 0.42
C ALA A 41 -3.37 -22.26 0.43
N VAL A 42 -2.91 -22.88 -0.66
CA VAL A 42 -2.76 -24.34 -0.77
C VAL A 42 -1.70 -24.85 0.21
N LEU A 43 -0.53 -24.21 0.26
CA LEU A 43 0.54 -24.59 1.20
C LEU A 43 0.05 -24.51 2.64
N THR A 44 -0.64 -23.42 3.00
CA THR A 44 -1.18 -23.26 4.34
C THR A 44 -2.30 -24.27 4.65
N ALA A 45 -3.13 -24.64 3.67
CA ALA A 45 -4.13 -25.69 3.84
C ALA A 45 -3.50 -27.06 4.08
N ILE A 46 -2.42 -27.40 3.38
CA ILE A 46 -1.64 -28.64 3.61
C ILE A 46 -1.08 -28.64 5.04
N VAL A 47 -0.45 -27.53 5.46
CA VAL A 47 0.04 -27.37 6.83
C VAL A 47 -1.10 -27.55 7.84
N GLY A 48 -2.28 -26.99 7.56
CA GLY A 48 -3.46 -27.13 8.40
C GLY A 48 -3.97 -28.56 8.54
N GLY A 49 -3.90 -29.35 7.47
CA GLY A 49 -4.24 -30.78 7.48
C GLY A 49 -3.28 -31.62 8.33
N ILE A 50 -2.03 -31.19 8.46
CA ILE A 50 -0.99 -31.86 9.27
C ILE A 50 -1.03 -31.37 10.73
N THR A 51 -1.33 -30.09 10.95
CA THR A 51 -1.24 -29.44 12.27
C THR A 51 -2.62 -29.20 12.87
N SER A 52 -3.27 -28.10 12.51
CA SER A 52 -4.66 -27.78 12.83
C SER A 52 -5.21 -26.72 11.88
N THR A 53 -6.53 -26.69 11.71
CA THR A 53 -7.21 -25.65 10.94
C THR A 53 -7.04 -24.26 11.56
N ALA A 54 -6.99 -24.17 12.89
CA ALA A 54 -6.76 -22.90 13.60
C ALA A 54 -5.35 -22.34 13.32
N PHE A 55 -4.33 -23.19 13.28
CA PHE A 55 -2.97 -22.77 12.94
C PHE A 55 -2.85 -22.35 11.47
N ALA A 56 -3.49 -23.07 10.54
CA ALA A 56 -3.55 -22.63 9.15
C ALA A 56 -4.27 -21.30 8.98
N TYR A 57 -5.37 -21.08 9.70
CA TYR A 57 -6.08 -19.81 9.66
C TYR A 57 -5.21 -18.65 10.18
N SER A 58 -4.49 -18.84 11.29
CA SER A 58 -3.60 -17.80 11.84
C SER A 58 -2.44 -17.45 10.89
N LEU A 59 -1.94 -18.42 10.12
CA LEU A 59 -0.93 -18.20 9.07
C LEU A 59 -1.47 -17.37 7.90
N LEU A 60 -2.76 -17.45 7.57
CA LEU A 60 -3.36 -16.69 6.46
C LEU A 60 -3.82 -15.30 6.88
N THR A 61 -4.45 -15.19 8.05
CA THR A 61 -5.16 -13.96 8.42
C THR A 61 -4.44 -13.12 9.47
N GLY A 62 -3.48 -13.68 10.20
CA GLY A 62 -2.76 -12.99 11.27
C GLY A 62 -1.54 -12.17 10.80
N SER A 63 -0.70 -11.76 11.76
CA SER A 63 0.55 -11.02 11.47
C SER A 63 1.48 -11.78 10.53
N VAL A 64 1.58 -13.11 10.66
CA VAL A 64 2.36 -13.95 9.74
C VAL A 64 1.83 -13.86 8.31
N GLY A 65 0.50 -13.85 8.14
CA GLY A 65 -0.13 -13.69 6.83
C GLY A 65 0.23 -12.36 6.17
N GLN A 66 0.30 -11.27 6.95
CA GLN A 66 0.74 -9.97 6.44
C GLN A 66 2.19 -9.98 5.96
N PHE A 67 3.09 -10.69 6.66
CA PHE A 67 4.46 -10.87 6.18
C PHE A 67 4.53 -11.74 4.92
N LEU A 68 3.74 -12.81 4.84
CA LEU A 68 3.68 -13.66 3.63
C LEU A 68 3.16 -12.87 2.42
N ASP A 69 2.10 -12.09 2.59
CA ASP A 69 1.55 -11.24 1.54
C ASP A 69 2.56 -10.15 1.13
N ALA A 70 3.29 -9.56 2.09
CA ALA A 70 4.38 -8.65 1.77
C ALA A 70 5.49 -9.34 0.96
N CYS A 71 5.89 -10.57 1.31
CA CYS A 71 6.84 -11.36 0.54
C CYS A 71 6.37 -11.60 -0.89
N VAL A 72 5.07 -11.88 -1.09
CA VAL A 72 4.46 -12.02 -2.42
C VAL A 72 4.59 -10.71 -3.21
N VAL A 73 4.21 -9.58 -2.61
CA VAL A 73 4.29 -8.25 -3.24
C VAL A 73 5.74 -7.91 -3.60
N PHE A 74 6.69 -8.05 -2.68
CA PHE A 74 8.09 -7.74 -2.96
C PHE A 74 8.72 -8.70 -3.97
N SER A 75 8.29 -9.96 -4.02
CA SER A 75 8.70 -10.90 -5.07
C SER A 75 8.24 -10.41 -6.45
N ILE A 76 7.01 -9.91 -6.57
CA ILE A 76 6.52 -9.28 -7.82
C ILE A 76 7.37 -8.06 -8.18
N VAL A 77 7.70 -7.20 -7.21
CA VAL A 77 8.58 -6.05 -7.45
C VAL A 77 9.95 -6.52 -7.97
N VAL A 78 10.49 -7.64 -7.48
CA VAL A 78 11.76 -8.20 -7.98
C VAL A 78 11.60 -8.82 -9.37
N LEU A 79 10.51 -9.52 -9.66
CA LEU A 79 10.29 -10.21 -10.93
C LEU A 79 10.03 -9.23 -12.09
N TYR A 80 9.31 -8.15 -11.86
CA TYR A 80 8.90 -7.20 -12.89
C TYR A 80 9.79 -5.97 -12.91
N ARG A 81 10.76 -5.92 -13.84
CA ARG A 81 11.73 -4.81 -13.97
C ARG A 81 11.06 -3.43 -14.01
N ASP A 82 10.02 -3.25 -14.82
CA ASP A 82 9.35 -1.95 -14.99
C ASP A 82 8.63 -1.51 -13.70
N VAL A 83 8.06 -2.47 -12.98
CA VAL A 83 7.43 -2.25 -11.66
C VAL A 83 8.50 -1.83 -10.65
N ARG A 84 9.63 -2.55 -10.60
CA ARG A 84 10.78 -2.22 -9.75
C ARG A 84 11.29 -0.80 -9.98
N VAL A 85 11.58 -0.47 -11.24
CA VAL A 85 12.12 0.83 -11.63
C VAL A 85 11.13 1.93 -11.26
N SER A 86 9.84 1.72 -11.57
CA SER A 86 8.77 2.64 -11.17
C SER A 86 8.78 2.87 -9.65
N ILE A 87 8.68 1.82 -8.84
CA ILE A 87 8.60 1.94 -7.38
C ILE A 87 9.84 2.64 -6.81
N VAL A 88 11.04 2.20 -7.18
CA VAL A 88 12.29 2.79 -6.67
C VAL A 88 12.38 4.28 -7.02
N GLN A 89 11.99 4.69 -8.22
CA GLN A 89 11.96 6.09 -8.62
C GLN A 89 10.90 6.91 -7.88
N SER A 90 9.81 6.28 -7.43
CA SER A 90 8.77 6.96 -6.64
C SER A 90 9.16 7.17 -5.17
N ILE A 91 10.08 6.37 -4.63
CA ILE A 91 10.53 6.51 -3.24
C ILE A 91 11.59 7.62 -3.18
N ARG A 92 11.17 8.83 -2.82
CA ARG A 92 12.06 10.00 -2.75
C ARG A 92 12.15 10.52 -1.32
N PHE A 93 13.13 10.03 -0.54
CA PHE A 93 13.38 10.49 0.83
C PHE A 93 13.76 11.98 0.91
N SER A 94 14.21 12.58 -0.19
CA SER A 94 14.43 14.02 -0.28
C SER A 94 13.16 14.84 -0.01
N ALA A 95 11.97 14.29 -0.29
CA ALA A 95 10.70 14.94 0.06
C ALA A 95 10.52 15.10 1.58
N LEU A 96 11.02 14.16 2.38
CA LEU A 96 10.96 14.23 3.85
C LEU A 96 11.93 15.25 4.46
N ARG A 97 12.82 15.85 3.66
CA ARG A 97 13.68 16.95 4.10
C ARG A 97 12.99 18.32 3.96
N GLN A 98 11.85 18.38 3.27
CA GLN A 98 11.11 19.61 3.03
C GLN A 98 10.11 19.85 4.17
N PRO A 99 10.15 21.01 4.88
CA PRO A 99 9.22 21.30 5.97
C PRO A 99 7.75 21.28 5.54
N SER A 100 7.47 21.71 4.30
CA SER A 100 6.11 21.69 3.73
C SER A 100 5.52 20.28 3.66
N THR A 101 6.35 19.24 3.50
CA THR A 101 5.89 17.84 3.52
C THR A 101 5.24 17.49 4.85
N TYR A 102 5.79 17.94 5.98
CA TYR A 102 5.21 17.69 7.30
C TYR A 102 3.91 18.45 7.50
N PHE A 103 3.77 19.66 6.95
CA PHE A 103 2.48 20.35 6.93
C PHE A 103 1.40 19.52 6.22
N TYR A 104 1.71 18.96 5.04
CA TYR A 104 0.77 18.11 4.32
C TYR A 104 0.49 16.77 5.01
N ILE A 105 1.49 16.17 5.67
CA ILE A 105 1.30 14.97 6.49
C ILE A 105 0.36 15.27 7.65
N THR A 106 0.59 16.36 8.39
CA THR A 106 -0.29 16.77 9.51
C THR A 106 -1.70 17.06 9.03
N LEU A 107 -1.85 17.77 7.90
CA LEU A 107 -3.16 18.01 7.29
C LEU A 107 -3.84 16.69 6.92
N GLY A 108 -3.11 15.78 6.27
CA GLY A 108 -3.62 14.46 5.92
C GLY A 108 -4.06 13.67 7.15
N PHE A 109 -3.28 13.69 8.23
CA PHE A 109 -3.63 13.05 9.49
C PHE A 109 -4.93 13.62 10.08
N GLY A 110 -5.07 14.96 10.07
CA GLY A 110 -6.32 15.62 10.47
C GLY A 110 -7.51 15.20 9.61
N CYS A 111 -7.34 15.08 8.29
CA CYS A 111 -8.37 14.57 7.40
C CYS A 111 -8.77 13.13 7.76
N LEU A 112 -7.81 12.24 8.00
CA LEU A 112 -8.08 10.85 8.38
C LEU A 112 -8.84 10.76 9.70
N TYR A 113 -8.44 11.58 10.69
CA TYR A 113 -9.15 11.69 11.96
C TYR A 113 -10.60 12.13 11.79
N ILE A 114 -10.83 13.20 11.00
CA ILE A 114 -12.18 13.70 10.70
C ILE A 114 -13.00 12.63 9.97
N ILE A 115 -12.43 11.96 8.96
CA ILE A 115 -13.09 10.87 8.24
C ILE A 115 -13.51 9.77 9.21
N SER A 116 -12.60 9.32 10.06
CA SER A 116 -12.85 8.27 11.04
C SER A 116 -13.95 8.68 12.03
N PHE A 117 -13.89 9.89 12.59
CA PHE A 117 -14.92 10.43 13.48
C PHE A 117 -16.28 10.48 12.78
N LEU A 118 -16.31 10.97 11.55
CA LEU A 118 -17.53 11.10 10.78
C LEU A 118 -18.16 9.74 10.47
N MET A 119 -17.39 8.76 10.01
CA MET A 119 -17.92 7.45 9.62
C MET A 119 -18.30 6.57 10.81
N ILE A 120 -17.53 6.64 11.90
CA ILE A 120 -17.71 5.79 13.07
C ILE A 120 -18.62 6.46 14.11
N GLU A 121 -18.35 7.70 14.51
CA GLU A 121 -19.04 8.34 15.64
C GLU A 121 -20.28 9.12 15.20
N PHE A 122 -20.21 9.84 14.08
CA PHE A 122 -21.30 10.74 13.66
C PHE A 122 -22.37 10.03 12.82
N TRP A 123 -21.99 9.41 11.70
CA TRP A 123 -22.92 8.71 10.80
C TRP A 123 -23.15 7.25 11.17
N GLN A 124 -22.22 6.63 11.92
CA GLN A 124 -22.33 5.22 12.33
C GLN A 124 -22.48 4.26 11.14
N PHE A 125 -21.88 4.60 10.00
CA PHE A 125 -21.84 3.73 8.81
C PHE A 125 -20.84 2.58 9.00
N GLU A 126 -19.84 2.78 9.86
CA GLU A 126 -18.80 1.82 10.18
C GLU A 126 -18.65 1.74 11.71
N THR A 127 -18.13 0.64 12.24
CA THR A 127 -18.02 0.45 13.70
C THR A 127 -16.64 -0.03 14.09
N THR A 128 -16.14 0.34 15.27
CA THR A 128 -14.83 -0.12 15.79
C THR A 128 -14.76 -1.65 15.97
N ALA A 129 -15.91 -2.29 16.23
CA ALA A 129 -16.02 -3.75 16.34
C ALA A 129 -15.76 -4.46 15.01
N ALA A 130 -15.98 -3.81 13.88
CA ALA A 130 -15.69 -4.35 12.56
C ALA A 130 -14.19 -4.32 12.19
N ASN A 131 -13.31 -3.76 13.03
CA ASN A 131 -11.88 -3.69 12.72
C ASN A 131 -11.23 -5.06 12.79
N PRO A 132 -10.65 -5.57 11.68
CA PRO A 132 -9.86 -6.80 11.74
C PRO A 132 -8.71 -6.72 12.75
N VAL A 133 -8.12 -5.54 12.95
CA VAL A 133 -7.07 -5.30 13.95
C VAL A 133 -7.59 -5.53 15.36
N ASN A 134 -8.79 -5.01 15.69
CA ASN A 134 -9.40 -5.20 17.01
C ASN A 134 -9.82 -6.66 17.23
N MET A 135 -10.27 -7.33 16.17
CA MET A 135 -10.60 -8.76 16.22
C MET A 135 -9.35 -9.65 16.39
N GLN A 136 -8.18 -9.19 15.94
CA GLN A 136 -6.93 -9.94 15.94
C GLN A 136 -5.95 -9.52 17.03
N ARG A 137 -6.34 -8.61 17.93
CA ARG A 137 -5.47 -8.18 19.03
C ARG A 137 -5.19 -9.38 19.93
N HIS A 138 -4.01 -9.97 19.77
CA HIS A 138 -3.58 -11.10 20.57
C HIS A 138 -3.13 -10.59 21.94
N THR A 139 -3.65 -11.15 23.03
CA THR A 139 -3.22 -10.84 24.41
C THR A 139 -1.83 -11.42 24.75
N ALA A 140 -0.99 -11.68 23.74
CA ALA A 140 0.29 -12.35 23.89
C ALA A 140 1.40 -11.31 24.10
N GLY A 141 1.77 -11.05 25.36
CA GLY A 141 2.89 -10.16 25.67
C GLY A 141 4.24 -10.68 25.15
N GLY A 142 5.22 -9.78 25.06
CA GLY A 142 6.59 -10.12 24.65
C GLY A 142 6.85 -9.95 23.15
N TRP A 143 7.66 -10.84 22.57
CA TRP A 143 8.13 -10.72 21.18
C TRP A 143 7.03 -10.88 20.12
N GLN A 144 5.96 -11.63 20.45
CA GLN A 144 4.81 -11.83 19.58
C GLN A 144 4.05 -10.52 19.33
N GLU A 145 3.87 -9.71 20.38
CA GLU A 145 3.26 -8.38 20.27
C GLU A 145 4.12 -7.45 19.41
N VAL A 146 5.44 -7.43 19.64
CA VAL A 146 6.37 -6.62 18.83
C VAL A 146 6.28 -7.00 17.35
N PHE A 147 6.25 -8.30 17.05
CA PHE A 147 6.13 -8.81 15.69
C PHE A 147 4.79 -8.42 15.05
N TRP A 148 3.70 -8.49 15.80
CA TRP A 148 2.37 -8.07 15.35
C TRP A 148 2.31 -6.56 15.08
N LEU A 149 2.87 -5.74 15.95
CA LEU A 149 2.96 -4.28 15.77
C LEU A 149 3.76 -3.92 14.51
N ILE A 150 4.91 -4.56 14.28
CA ILE A 150 5.71 -4.34 13.06
C ILE A 150 4.90 -4.71 11.82
N ALA A 151 4.17 -5.83 11.85
CA ALA A 151 3.34 -6.27 10.73
C ALA A 151 2.29 -5.20 10.34
N LEU A 152 1.59 -4.64 11.33
CA LEU A 152 0.45 -3.75 11.07
C LEU A 152 0.83 -2.27 10.93
N ILE A 153 1.84 -1.80 11.66
CA ILE A 153 2.25 -0.38 11.62
C ILE A 153 3.23 -0.10 10.50
N ILE A 154 4.05 -1.10 10.11
CA ILE A 154 5.14 -0.89 9.15
C ILE A 154 4.90 -1.69 7.87
N VAL A 155 4.82 -3.01 7.98
CA VAL A 155 4.83 -3.90 6.81
C VAL A 155 3.58 -3.72 5.95
N GLY A 156 2.39 -3.72 6.57
CA GLY A 156 1.11 -3.47 5.91
C GLY A 156 1.11 -2.15 5.14
N PRO A 157 1.29 -1.00 5.82
CA PRO A 157 1.33 0.31 5.16
C PRO A 157 2.36 0.41 4.03
N VAL A 158 3.59 -0.08 4.22
CA VAL A 158 4.62 -0.03 3.17
C VAL A 158 4.20 -0.86 1.96
N LYS A 159 3.76 -2.11 2.18
CA LYS A 159 3.28 -3.02 1.14
C LYS A 159 2.12 -2.39 0.35
N GLU A 160 1.15 -1.84 1.06
CA GLU A 160 -0.04 -1.24 0.48
C GLU A 160 0.30 0.00 -0.34
N GLU A 161 1.08 0.94 0.19
CA GLU A 161 1.48 2.12 -0.60
C GLU A 161 2.27 1.73 -1.85
N VAL A 162 3.15 0.72 -1.76
CA VAL A 162 3.88 0.19 -2.92
C VAL A 162 2.93 -0.37 -3.98
N MET A 163 1.93 -1.17 -3.60
CA MET A 163 0.95 -1.74 -4.51
C MET A 163 0.00 -0.68 -5.09
N PHE A 164 -0.59 0.15 -4.25
CA PHE A 164 -1.65 1.06 -4.65
C PHE A 164 -1.10 2.35 -5.30
N ARG A 165 -0.04 2.95 -4.76
CA ARG A 165 0.51 4.24 -5.26
C ARG A 165 1.74 4.02 -6.13
N GLY A 166 2.62 3.11 -5.74
CA GLY A 166 3.83 2.77 -6.49
C GLY A 166 3.54 2.05 -7.82
N PHE A 167 2.50 1.23 -7.86
CA PHE A 167 2.12 0.43 -9.03
C PHE A 167 0.77 0.83 -9.63
N LEU A 168 -0.35 0.52 -8.98
CA LEU A 168 -1.70 0.64 -9.55
C LEU A 168 -2.03 2.07 -10.01
N TYR A 169 -1.85 3.06 -9.13
CA TYR A 169 -2.04 4.48 -9.45
C TYR A 169 -1.25 4.86 -10.70
N ARG A 170 0.03 4.46 -10.80
CA ARG A 170 0.90 4.85 -11.91
C ARG A 170 0.50 4.18 -13.22
N VAL A 171 0.13 2.90 -13.20
CA VAL A 171 -0.40 2.21 -14.39
C VAL A 171 -1.62 2.97 -14.92
N VAL A 172 -2.60 3.23 -14.07
CA VAL A 172 -3.87 3.87 -14.46
C VAL A 172 -3.64 5.33 -14.87
N ALA A 173 -2.85 6.10 -14.11
CA ALA A 173 -2.55 7.49 -14.40
C ALA A 173 -1.76 7.66 -15.72
N ASN A 174 -0.85 6.73 -16.04
CA ASN A 174 -0.08 6.76 -17.28
C ASN A 174 -0.91 6.39 -18.52
N ARG A 175 -1.99 5.61 -18.35
CA ARG A 175 -2.84 5.10 -19.44
C ARG A 175 -4.09 5.91 -19.67
N LEU A 176 -4.65 6.48 -18.60
CA LEU A 176 -5.81 7.34 -18.62
C LEU A 176 -5.36 8.76 -18.26
N TYR A 177 -5.60 9.16 -17.01
CA TYR A 177 -5.22 10.47 -16.49
C TYR A 177 -5.05 10.41 -14.96
N PRO A 178 -4.31 11.35 -14.34
CA PRO A 178 -3.99 11.30 -12.90
C PRO A 178 -5.20 11.16 -11.98
N VAL A 179 -6.33 11.77 -12.34
CA VAL A 179 -7.58 11.70 -11.56
C VAL A 179 -8.18 10.27 -11.58
N ALA A 180 -8.14 9.58 -12.73
CA ALA A 180 -8.55 8.17 -12.81
C ALA A 180 -7.63 7.28 -11.97
N GLY A 181 -6.32 7.56 -11.97
CA GLY A 181 -5.37 6.87 -11.10
C GLY A 181 -5.72 7.05 -9.63
N LEU A 182 -5.96 8.30 -9.21
CA LEU A 182 -6.29 8.65 -7.83
C LEU A 182 -7.55 7.91 -7.34
N PHE A 183 -8.67 8.09 -8.04
CA PHE A 183 -9.93 7.47 -7.59
C PHE A 183 -9.94 5.95 -7.80
N GLY A 184 -9.39 5.47 -8.92
CA GLY A 184 -9.31 4.03 -9.21
C GLY A 184 -8.51 3.26 -8.16
N SER A 185 -7.31 3.76 -7.80
CA SER A 185 -6.51 3.11 -6.75
C SER A 185 -7.15 3.22 -5.37
N SER A 186 -7.85 4.32 -5.08
CA SER A 186 -8.49 4.55 -3.78
C SER A 186 -9.73 3.67 -3.58
N VAL A 187 -10.55 3.50 -4.62
CA VAL A 187 -11.70 2.59 -4.59
C VAL A 187 -11.25 1.15 -4.38
N LEU A 188 -10.23 0.71 -5.13
CA LEU A 188 -9.68 -0.64 -4.97
C LEU A 188 -9.03 -0.83 -3.59
N PHE A 189 -8.38 0.21 -3.04
CA PHE A 189 -7.87 0.17 -1.67
C PHE A 189 -9.01 -0.06 -0.67
N GLY A 190 -10.11 0.68 -0.76
CA GLY A 190 -11.25 0.51 0.15
C GLY A 190 -11.94 -0.84 0.04
N ILE A 191 -12.07 -1.41 -1.17
CA ILE A 191 -12.62 -2.76 -1.37
C ILE A 191 -11.78 -3.82 -0.62
N MET A 192 -10.47 -3.62 -0.53
CA MET A 192 -9.54 -4.53 0.15
C MET A 192 -9.51 -4.36 1.68
N HIS A 193 -10.29 -3.44 2.24
CA HIS A 193 -10.37 -3.17 3.68
C HIS A 193 -11.77 -3.48 4.22
N PRO A 194 -12.14 -4.78 4.30
CA PRO A 194 -13.43 -5.17 4.86
C PRO A 194 -13.55 -4.70 6.30
N GLY A 195 -14.68 -4.05 6.63
CA GLY A 195 -14.95 -3.41 7.92
C GLY A 195 -15.01 -1.88 7.84
N TYR A 196 -14.12 -1.25 7.05
CA TYR A 196 -14.08 0.20 6.83
C TYR A 196 -13.97 0.60 5.37
N PRO A 197 -14.79 0.07 4.46
CA PRO A 197 -14.60 0.29 3.03
C PRO A 197 -14.69 1.78 2.66
N VAL A 198 -15.61 2.53 3.25
CA VAL A 198 -15.84 3.95 2.92
C VAL A 198 -14.72 4.81 3.47
N SER A 199 -14.38 4.67 4.76
CA SER A 199 -13.24 5.38 5.35
C SER A 199 -11.94 5.06 4.62
N SER A 200 -11.77 3.82 4.17
CA SER A 200 -10.58 3.36 3.46
C SER A 200 -10.52 3.92 2.04
N VAL A 201 -11.64 4.06 1.31
CA VAL A 201 -11.64 4.80 0.03
C VAL A 201 -11.21 6.26 0.26
N LEU A 202 -11.74 6.92 1.28
CA LEU A 202 -11.42 8.32 1.56
C LEU A 202 -9.97 8.51 2.02
N ALA A 203 -9.48 7.63 2.91
CA ALA A 203 -8.05 7.55 3.26
C ALA A 203 -7.20 7.29 2.02
N GLY A 204 -7.71 6.43 1.14
CA GLY A 204 -7.20 6.13 -0.18
C GLY A 204 -6.86 7.40 -0.97
N VAL A 205 -7.83 8.30 -1.04
CA VAL A 205 -7.75 9.60 -1.71
C VAL A 205 -6.76 10.52 -0.99
N VAL A 206 -6.78 10.58 0.34
CA VAL A 206 -5.83 11.40 1.13
C VAL A 206 -4.38 11.00 0.84
N PHE A 207 -4.06 9.70 0.90
CA PHE A 207 -2.72 9.20 0.59
C PHE A 207 -2.33 9.47 -0.87
N GLY A 208 -3.28 9.30 -1.82
CA GLY A 208 -3.04 9.57 -3.23
C GLY A 208 -2.80 11.05 -3.53
N LEU A 209 -3.53 11.96 -2.88
CA LEU A 209 -3.29 13.39 -2.96
C LEU A 209 -1.93 13.76 -2.37
N LEU A 210 -1.57 13.21 -1.21
CA LEU A 210 -0.25 13.44 -0.60
C LEU A 210 0.89 12.96 -1.50
N TYR A 211 0.72 11.79 -2.14
CA TYR A 211 1.63 11.28 -3.16
C TYR A 211 1.78 12.26 -4.33
N GLN A 212 0.67 12.76 -4.87
CA GLN A 212 0.68 13.74 -5.98
C GLN A 212 1.35 15.06 -5.58
N ARG A 213 1.10 15.56 -4.36
CA ARG A 213 1.67 16.83 -3.87
C ARG A 213 3.17 16.74 -3.62
N THR A 214 3.64 15.63 -3.07
CA THR A 214 5.05 15.45 -2.68
C THR A 214 5.89 14.80 -3.76
N ASN A 215 5.26 14.20 -4.78
CA ASN A 215 5.89 13.37 -5.80
C ASN A 215 6.84 12.33 -5.17
N SER A 216 6.42 11.76 -4.04
CA SER A 216 7.20 10.81 -3.26
C SER A 216 6.29 9.81 -2.56
N LEU A 217 6.64 8.53 -2.65
CA LEU A 217 5.97 7.46 -1.93
C LEU A 217 6.31 7.47 -0.43
N ALA A 218 7.43 8.09 -0.04
CA ALA A 218 7.86 8.12 1.36
C ALA A 218 6.90 8.92 2.26
N ALA A 219 6.27 9.98 1.72
CA ALA A 219 5.33 10.81 2.46
C ALA A 219 4.00 10.09 2.80
N PRO A 220 3.27 9.49 1.83
CA PRO A 220 2.08 8.71 2.15
C PRO A 220 2.40 7.47 2.99
N ILE A 221 3.55 6.80 2.79
CA ILE A 221 3.99 5.72 3.68
C ILE A 221 4.06 6.21 5.13
N LEU A 222 4.75 7.33 5.37
CA LEU A 222 4.90 7.87 6.72
C LEU A 222 3.56 8.26 7.36
N LEU A 223 2.68 8.90 6.59
CA LEU A 223 1.33 9.23 7.05
C LEU A 223 0.52 7.97 7.39
N HIS A 224 0.57 6.95 6.53
CA HIS A 224 -0.17 5.71 6.71
C HIS A 224 0.35 4.91 7.92
N MET A 225 1.67 4.79 8.10
CA MET A 225 2.27 4.18 9.29
C MET A 225 1.84 4.91 10.57
N SER A 226 1.82 6.24 10.53
CA SER A 226 1.41 7.08 11.65
C SER A 226 -0.08 6.93 11.98
N TRP A 227 -0.93 6.83 10.95
CA TRP A 227 -2.36 6.58 11.11
C TRP A 227 -2.62 5.20 11.72
N ASN A 228 -1.98 4.14 11.22
CA ASN A 228 -2.14 2.80 11.79
C ASN A 228 -1.63 2.72 13.23
N ALA A 229 -0.49 3.36 13.54
CA ALA A 229 -0.01 3.46 14.91
C ALA A 229 -1.05 4.13 15.81
N TYR A 230 -1.61 5.27 15.38
CA TYR A 230 -2.65 5.96 16.13
C TYR A 230 -3.87 5.07 16.38
N VAL A 231 -4.41 4.42 15.34
CA VAL A 231 -5.56 3.52 15.48
C VAL A 231 -5.27 2.42 16.49
N ILE A 232 -4.14 1.72 16.36
CA ILE A 232 -3.77 0.60 17.24
C ILE A 232 -3.62 1.02 18.70
N PHE A 233 -3.04 2.19 18.97
CA PHE A 233 -2.81 2.66 20.35
C PHE A 233 -3.97 3.45 20.95
N SER A 234 -4.99 3.81 20.15
CA SER A 234 -6.18 4.55 20.62
C SER A 234 -7.43 3.67 20.79
N THR A 235 -7.41 2.45 20.26
CA THR A 235 -8.40 1.38 20.51
C THR A 235 -8.02 0.51 21.70
#